data_AF-A0A358PCW8-F1
#
_entry.id   AF-A0A358PCW8-F1
#
_cell.length_a   1.000
_cell.length_b   1.000
_cell.length_c   1.000
_cell.angle_alpha   90.00
_cell.angle_beta   90.00
_cell.angle_gamma   90.00
#
_symmetry.space_group_name_H-M   'P 1'
#
loop_
_entity.id
_entity.type
_entity.pdbx_description
1 polymer ?
#
loop_
_entity_poly.entity_id
_entity_poly.type
_entity_poly.pdbx_seq_one_letter_code
_entity_poly.pdbx_strand_id
1 'polypeptide(L)' 'ATALAAAGCELFFVASLGEAIELRQHFNKISRDDMPIMVLHGAQRGQEDALATNQLIPVLNDLE' A
#
# COMPACT_ATOMS: atom_id res chain seq x y z
N ALA A 1 2.60 11.60 -3.19
CA ALA A 1 3.09 10.37 -3.85
C ALA A 1 3.70 10.63 -5.23
N THR A 2 3.04 11.33 -6.16
CA THR A 2 3.55 11.56 -7.54
C THR A 2 4.95 12.17 -7.59
N ALA A 3 5.26 13.17 -6.75
CA ALA A 3 6.59 13.78 -6.72
C ALA A 3 7.69 12.79 -6.32
N LEU A 4 7.43 11.94 -5.31
CA LEU A 4 8.34 10.89 -4.87
C LEU A 4 8.51 9.83 -5.96
N ALA A 5 7.41 9.42 -6.57
CA ALA A 5 7.40 8.48 -7.67
C ALA A 5 8.25 9.03 -8.85
N ALA A 6 8.09 10.31 -9.20
CA ALA A 6 8.86 10.97 -10.25
C ALA A 6 10.34 11.15 -9.89
N ALA A 7 10.67 11.23 -8.60
CA ALA A 7 12.03 11.24 -8.09
C ALA A 7 12.69 9.83 -8.06
N GLY A 8 12.00 8.79 -8.53
CA GLY A 8 12.53 7.42 -8.56
C GLY A 8 12.26 6.62 -7.30
N CYS A 9 11.37 7.07 -6.40
CA CYS A 9 10.91 6.21 -5.32
C CYS A 9 10.00 5.10 -5.87
N GLU A 10 10.39 3.85 -5.66
CA GLU A 10 9.67 2.68 -6.17
C GLU A 10 8.91 1.92 -5.09
N LEU A 11 9.16 2.20 -3.81
CA LEU A 11 8.55 1.52 -2.66
C LEU A 11 7.92 2.56 -1.71
N PHE A 12 6.68 2.31 -1.31
CA PHE A 12 5.93 3.23 -0.45
C PHE A 12 5.48 2.54 0.84
N PHE A 13 5.46 3.30 1.92
CA PHE A 13 4.99 2.88 3.24
C PHE A 13 3.87 3.81 3.67
N VAL A 14 2.81 3.25 4.23
CA VAL A 14 1.69 3.97 4.83
C VAL A 14 1.34 3.33 6.17
N ALA A 15 0.66 4.07 7.05
CA ALA A 15 0.33 3.53 8.36
C ALA A 15 -0.84 2.54 8.24
N SER A 16 -1.90 2.91 7.53
CA SER A 16 -3.20 2.22 7.56
C SER A 16 -3.66 1.69 6.21
N LEU A 17 -4.62 0.74 6.25
CA LEU A 17 -5.29 0.23 5.06
C LEU A 17 -5.99 1.31 4.24
N GLY A 18 -6.64 2.29 4.90
CA GLY A 18 -7.34 3.37 4.20
C GLY A 18 -6.39 4.20 3.33
N GLU A 19 -5.27 4.63 3.91
CA GLU A 19 -4.22 5.34 3.17
C GLU A 19 -3.64 4.49 2.04
N ALA A 20 -3.49 3.18 2.26
CA ALA A 20 -2.97 2.26 1.26
C ALA A 20 -3.89 2.14 0.04
N ILE A 21 -5.21 2.03 0.26
CA ILE A 21 -6.21 1.98 -0.80
C ILE A 21 -6.25 3.30 -1.57
N GLU A 22 -6.26 4.44 -0.88
CA GLU A 22 -6.23 5.75 -1.52
C GLU A 22 -4.96 5.93 -2.38
N LEU A 23 -3.81 5.49 -1.86
CA LEU A 23 -2.55 5.54 -2.58
C LEU A 23 -2.55 4.62 -3.81
N ARG A 24 -3.08 3.39 -3.70
CA ARG A 24 -3.23 2.46 -4.84
C ARG A 24 -4.12 3.07 -5.92
N GLN A 25 -5.27 3.63 -5.56
CA GLN A 25 -6.16 4.29 -6.52
C GLN A 25 -5.48 5.49 -7.19
N HIS A 26 -4.66 6.24 -6.45
CA HIS A 26 -3.88 7.33 -7.00
C HIS A 26 -2.82 6.84 -8.01
N PHE A 27 -2.11 5.75 -7.70
CA PHE A 27 -1.15 5.14 -8.62
C PHE A 27 -1.81 4.56 -9.89
N ASN A 28 -2.98 3.94 -9.75
CA ASN A 28 -3.74 3.44 -10.88
C ASN A 28 -4.10 4.55 -11.88
N LYS A 29 -4.40 5.76 -11.38
CA LYS A 29 -4.71 6.93 -12.23
C LYS A 29 -3.50 7.45 -13.02
N ILE A 30 -2.28 7.13 -12.58
CA ILE A 30 -1.04 7.58 -13.22
C ILE A 30 -0.25 6.43 -13.86
N SER A 31 -0.91 5.27 -14.07
CA SER A 31 -0.33 4.08 -14.69
C SER A 31 0.92 3.55 -13.97
N ARG A 32 0.89 3.53 -12.63
CA ARG A 32 1.95 2.99 -11.75
C ARG A 32 1.42 1.90 -10.82
N ASP A 33 0.57 1.05 -11.37
CA ASP A 33 -0.26 0.07 -10.68
C ASP A 33 0.56 -1.03 -10.01
N ASP A 34 1.83 -1.18 -10.39
CA ASP A 34 2.80 -2.17 -9.91
C ASP A 34 3.60 -1.72 -8.68
N MET A 35 3.52 -0.44 -8.29
CA MET A 35 4.27 0.07 -7.15
C MET A 35 3.91 -0.67 -5.86
N PRO A 36 4.88 -1.26 -5.14
CA PRO A 36 4.64 -1.88 -3.85
C PRO A 36 4.25 -0.86 -2.78
N ILE A 37 3.20 -1.19 -2.02
CA ILE A 37 2.70 -0.38 -0.90
C ILE A 37 2.70 -1.26 0.34
N MET A 38 3.52 -0.89 1.32
CA MET A 38 3.67 -1.55 2.61
C MET A 38 2.73 -0.90 3.63
N VAL A 39 1.91 -1.70 4.31
CA VAL A 39 0.97 -1.23 5.34
C VAL A 39 1.53 -1.52 6.72
N LEU A 40 1.98 -0.49 7.43
CA LEU A 40 2.68 -0.64 8.70
C LEU A 40 1.80 -1.21 9.80
N HIS A 41 0.48 -0.97 9.83
CA HIS A 41 -0.39 -1.62 10.81
C HIS A 41 -0.74 -3.08 10.49
N GLY A 42 -0.16 -3.64 9.42
CA GLY A 42 -0.38 -5.03 9.01
C GLY A 42 -1.81 -5.28 8.51
N ALA A 43 -2.26 -6.52 8.68
CA ALA A 43 -3.60 -6.97 8.33
C ALA A 43 -4.42 -7.20 9.60
N GLN A 44 -5.49 -6.43 9.81
CA GLN A 44 -6.44 -6.70 10.90
C GLN A 44 -7.52 -7.70 10.45
N ARG A 45 -8.15 -8.38 11.41
CA ARG A 45 -9.23 -9.34 11.11
C ARG A 45 -10.34 -8.69 10.29
N GLY A 46 -10.67 -9.29 9.14
CA GLY A 46 -11.68 -8.80 8.19
C GLY A 46 -11.15 -7.82 7.14
N GLN A 47 -9.84 -7.52 7.13
CA GLN A 47 -9.19 -6.65 6.14
C GLN A 47 -8.44 -7.42 5.05
N GLU A 48 -8.36 -8.74 5.15
CA GLU A 48 -7.56 -9.62 4.30
C GLU A 48 -7.96 -9.46 2.82
N ASP A 49 -9.26 -9.50 2.54
CA ASP A 49 -9.81 -9.35 1.18
C ASP A 49 -9.51 -7.97 0.59
N ALA A 50 -9.57 -6.92 1.42
CA ALA A 50 -9.29 -5.57 0.98
C ALA A 50 -7.80 -5.37 0.64
N LEU A 51 -6.90 -5.95 1.44
CA LEU A 51 -5.46 -5.96 1.15
C LEU A 51 -5.17 -6.72 -0.16
N ALA A 52 -5.73 -7.92 -0.32
CA ALA A 52 -5.53 -8.75 -1.51
C ALA A 52 -6.07 -8.08 -2.78
N THR A 53 -7.29 -7.55 -2.72
CA THR A 53 -7.95 -6.88 -3.86
C THR A 53 -7.17 -5.67 -4.35
N ASN A 54 -6.50 -4.95 -3.44
CA ASN A 54 -5.73 -3.75 -3.76
C ASN A 54 -4.22 -3.99 -3.93
N GLN A 55 -3.77 -5.26 -3.91
CA GLN A 55 -2.36 -5.64 -4.03
C GLN A 55 -1.47 -4.89 -3.02
N LEU A 56 -1.91 -4.91 -1.76
CA LEU A 56 -1.24 -4.26 -0.64
C LEU A 56 -0.46 -5.29 0.17
N ILE A 57 0.71 -4.89 0.66
CA ILE A 57 1.61 -5.79 1.37
C ILE A 57 1.56 -5.42 2.86
N PRO A 58 0.86 -6.20 3.70
CA PRO A 58 0.85 -5.94 5.14
C PRO A 58 2.23 -6.22 5.73
N VAL A 59 2.72 -5.30 6.55
CA VAL A 59 3.95 -5.50 7.33
C VAL A 59 3.59 -6.27 8.60
N LEU A 60 4.30 -7.37 8.83
CA LEU A 60 4.23 -8.11 10.08
C LEU A 60 5.07 -7.37 11.13
N ASN A 61 4.44 -6.85 12.18
CA ASN A 61 5.15 -6.13 13.25
C ASN A 61 5.57 -7.03 14.41
N ASP A 62 4.87 -8.15 14.59
CA ASP A 62 5.13 -9.11 15.66
C ASP A 62 4.95 -10.54 15.12
N LEU A 63 5.74 -11.47 15.64
CA LEU A 63 5.70 -12.90 15.35
C LEU A 63 4.87 -13.69 16.38
N GLU A 64 4.57 -13.08 17.54
CA GLU A 64 3.59 -13.59 18.50
C GLU A 64 2.15 -13.47 17.97
#